data_AF-A0A182HMK7-F1
#
_entry.id   AF-A0A182HMK7-F1
#
_cell.length_a   1.000
_cell.length_b   1.000
_cell.length_c   1.000
_cell.angle_alpha   90.00
_cell.angle_beta   90.00
_cell.angle_gamma   90.00
#
_symmetry.space_group_name_H-M   'P 1'
#
loop_
_entity.id
_entity.type
_entity.pdbx_description
1 polymer ?
#
loop_
_entity_poly.entity_id
_entity_poly.type
_entity_poly.pdbx_seq_one_letter_code
_entity_poly.pdbx_strand_id
1 'polypeptide(L)'
;MARQVIGSVQPYVLGDDIECYLERVELYLEVNEVDETRKTGYLLTIGGAELFDVARKVCSPEDPKKMKADVLISVLKKHLKANVNEVAERYKFRLVYQKDLSMKEYIIELKAAAQQFSSWGR
;
A
#
# COMPACT_ATOMS: atom_id res chain seq x y z
N MET A 1 -12.07 -26.90 -14.85
CA MET A 1 -11.87 -27.07 -13.40
C MET A 1 -12.00 -25.70 -12.76
N ALA A 2 -12.78 -25.55 -11.68
CA ALA A 2 -12.90 -24.26 -10.99
C ALA A 2 -11.55 -23.92 -10.33
N ARG A 3 -10.96 -22.77 -10.67
CA ARG A 3 -9.71 -22.31 -10.07
C ARG A 3 -9.98 -21.96 -8.61
N GLN A 4 -9.40 -22.72 -7.70
CA GLN A 4 -9.50 -22.43 -6.28
C GLN A 4 -8.59 -21.23 -5.97
N VAL A 5 -9.19 -20.14 -5.50
CA VAL A 5 -8.46 -18.96 -5.06
C VAL A 5 -7.80 -19.27 -3.74
N ILE A 6 -6.50 -18.99 -3.64
CA ILE A 6 -5.69 -19.23 -2.45
C ILE A 6 -5.60 -17.92 -1.66
N GLY A 7 -6.14 -17.96 -0.44
CA GLY A 7 -6.05 -16.86 0.53
C GLY A 7 -6.93 -15.65 0.24
N SER A 8 -6.72 -14.60 1.02
CA SER A 8 -7.43 -13.31 0.91
C SER A 8 -6.51 -12.16 1.29
N VAL A 9 -6.70 -11.00 0.64
CA VAL A 9 -6.09 -9.73 1.06
C VAL A 9 -7.17 -8.90 1.74
N GLN A 10 -6.83 -8.27 2.88
CA GLN A 10 -7.74 -7.33 3.52
C GLN A 10 -7.90 -6.09 2.64
N PRO A 11 -9.11 -5.52 2.49
CA PRO A 11 -9.32 -4.32 1.70
C PRO A 11 -8.44 -3.17 2.18
N TYR A 12 -8.18 -2.22 1.27
CA TYR A 12 -7.45 -1.01 1.63
C TYR A 12 -8.30 -0.15 2.57
N VAL A 13 -7.67 0.40 3.59
CA VAL A 13 -8.25 1.38 4.51
C VAL A 13 -7.65 2.74 4.20
N LEU A 14 -8.49 3.74 3.96
CA LEU A 14 -8.01 5.06 3.60
C LEU A 14 -7.10 5.66 4.69
N GLY A 15 -5.89 6.07 4.29
CA GLY A 15 -4.89 6.62 5.20
C GLY A 15 -3.78 5.64 5.60
N ASP A 16 -3.98 4.34 5.33
CA ASP A 16 -2.92 3.34 5.47
C ASP A 16 -1.85 3.52 4.37
N ASP A 17 -0.68 2.90 4.61
CA ASP A 17 0.40 2.82 3.65
C ASP A 17 -0.03 2.09 2.37
N ILE A 18 -0.30 2.89 1.34
CA ILE A 18 -0.73 2.40 0.03
C ILE A 18 0.35 1.55 -0.65
N GLU A 19 1.64 1.80 -0.40
CA GLU A 19 2.72 1.02 -1.02
C GLU A 19 2.72 -0.39 -0.44
N CYS A 20 2.66 -0.52 0.89
CA CYS A 20 2.54 -1.81 1.57
C CYS A 20 1.27 -2.58 1.14
N TYR A 21 0.14 -1.89 1.03
CA TYR A 21 -1.10 -2.51 0.55
C TYR A 21 -0.95 -3.07 -0.86
N LEU A 22 -0.40 -2.28 -1.80
CA LEU A 22 -0.25 -2.68 -3.19
C LEU A 22 0.74 -3.84 -3.37
N GLU A 23 1.83 -3.86 -2.60
CA GLU A 23 2.77 -5.00 -2.59
C GLU A 23 2.07 -6.30 -2.19
N ARG A 24 1.19 -6.27 -1.18
CA ARG A 24 0.40 -7.44 -0.76
C ARG A 24 -0.56 -7.89 -1.86
N VAL A 25 -1.15 -6.96 -2.61
CA VAL A 25 -2.01 -7.28 -3.75
C VAL A 25 -1.19 -7.90 -4.88
N GLU A 26 -0.02 -7.37 -5.20
CA GLU A 26 0.87 -7.91 -6.23
C GLU A 26 1.25 -9.37 -5.92
N LEU A 27 1.69 -9.65 -4.68
CA LEU A 27 1.98 -11.01 -4.22
C LEU A 27 0.75 -11.92 -4.31
N TYR A 28 -0.43 -11.42 -3.97
CA TYR A 28 -1.66 -12.20 -4.05
C TYR A 28 -2.03 -12.56 -5.50
N LEU A 29 -1.89 -11.61 -6.43
CA LEU A 29 -2.13 -11.84 -7.86
C LEU A 29 -1.12 -12.82 -8.45
N GLU A 30 0.14 -12.77 -8.00
CA GLU A 30 1.20 -13.68 -8.39
C GLU A 30 0.92 -15.11 -7.92
N VAL A 31 0.64 -15.30 -6.63
CA VAL A 31 0.31 -16.62 -6.04
C VAL A 31 -0.92 -17.24 -6.70
N ASN A 32 -1.87 -16.42 -7.11
CA ASN A 32 -3.08 -16.86 -7.82
C ASN A 32 -2.92 -16.85 -9.34
N GLU A 33 -1.69 -16.67 -9.86
CA GLU A 33 -1.26 -16.59 -11.27
C GLU A 33 -2.32 -15.92 -12.16
N VAL A 34 -2.72 -14.70 -11.76
CA VAL A 34 -3.75 -13.91 -12.44
C VAL A 34 -3.21 -13.32 -13.74
N ASP A 35 -3.91 -13.58 -14.84
CA ASP A 35 -3.57 -13.02 -16.15
C ASP A 35 -3.55 -11.48 -16.13
N GLU A 36 -2.62 -10.89 -16.87
CA GLU A 36 -2.45 -9.42 -16.98
C GLU A 36 -3.77 -8.68 -17.31
N THR A 37 -4.59 -9.26 -18.18
CA THR A 37 -5.88 -8.67 -18.59
C THR A 37 -6.90 -8.60 -17.46
N ARG A 38 -6.70 -9.36 -16.38
CA ARG A 38 -7.61 -9.45 -15.23
C ARG A 38 -7.09 -8.68 -14.02
N LYS A 39 -5.79 -8.35 -13.98
CA LYS A 39 -5.15 -7.68 -12.83
C LYS A 39 -5.83 -6.38 -12.43
N THR A 40 -6.18 -5.52 -13.40
CA THR A 40 -6.89 -4.25 -13.12
C THR A 40 -8.23 -4.50 -12.44
N GLY A 41 -9.01 -5.46 -12.95
CA GLY A 41 -10.29 -5.83 -12.35
C GLY A 41 -10.13 -6.35 -10.93
N TYR A 42 -9.16 -7.24 -10.72
CA TYR A 42 -8.86 -7.74 -9.38
C TYR A 42 -8.44 -6.63 -8.41
N LEU A 43 -7.50 -5.77 -8.78
CA LEU A 43 -7.03 -4.66 -7.95
C LEU A 43 -8.20 -3.76 -7.49
N LEU A 44 -9.09 -3.40 -8.43
CA LEU A 44 -10.24 -2.55 -8.16
C LEU A 44 -11.29 -3.23 -7.25
N THR A 45 -11.40 -4.56 -7.30
CA THR A 45 -12.36 -5.31 -6.47
C THR A 45 -11.81 -5.67 -5.09
N ILE A 46 -10.55 -6.12 -5.01
CA ILE A 46 -9.92 -6.52 -3.75
C ILE A 46 -9.57 -5.30 -2.89
N GLY A 47 -9.36 -4.14 -3.52
CA GLY A 47 -9.26 -2.82 -2.90
C GLY A 47 -10.43 -2.43 -2.00
N GLY A 48 -11.59 -3.05 -2.21
CA GLY A 48 -12.82 -2.64 -1.54
C GLY A 48 -13.39 -1.34 -2.10
N ALA A 49 -14.52 -0.91 -1.53
CA ALA A 49 -15.30 0.22 -2.02
C ALA A 49 -14.53 1.55 -1.95
N GLU A 50 -13.78 1.79 -0.87
CA GLU A 50 -13.06 3.05 -0.68
C GLU A 50 -11.95 3.23 -1.73
N LEU A 51 -11.12 2.21 -1.96
CA LEU A 51 -10.07 2.29 -2.98
C LEU A 51 -10.67 2.43 -4.38
N PHE A 52 -11.78 1.73 -4.66
CA PHE A 52 -12.48 1.85 -5.93
C PHE A 52 -13.01 3.28 -6.17
N ASP A 53 -13.58 3.90 -5.14
CA ASP A 53 -14.06 5.29 -5.23
C ASP A 53 -12.94 6.29 -5.38
N VAL A 54 -11.79 6.08 -4.71
CA VAL A 54 -10.58 6.87 -4.96
C VAL A 54 -10.12 6.71 -6.40
N ALA A 55 -10.00 5.48 -6.90
CA ALA A 55 -9.57 5.19 -8.27
C ALA A 55 -10.44 5.92 -9.29
N ARG A 56 -11.78 5.89 -9.14
CA ARG A 56 -12.69 6.63 -10.03
C ARG A 56 -12.47 8.14 -10.01
N LYS A 57 -12.17 8.72 -8.85
CA LYS A 57 -11.94 10.16 -8.72
C LYS A 57 -10.61 10.58 -9.33
N VAL A 58 -9.54 9.83 -9.05
CA VAL A 58 -8.17 10.19 -9.50
C VAL A 58 -7.90 9.85 -10.96
N CYS A 59 -8.61 8.88 -11.53
CA CYS A 59 -8.49 8.50 -12.94
C CYS A 59 -9.43 9.28 -13.87
N SER A 60 -10.35 10.11 -13.34
CA SER A 60 -11.26 10.90 -14.17
C SER A 60 -10.49 11.88 -15.07
N PRO A 61 -10.85 12.02 -16.37
CA PRO A 61 -12.06 11.52 -17.04
C PRO A 61 -11.98 10.09 -17.59
N GLU A 62 -10.84 9.42 -17.50
CA GLU A 62 -10.67 8.05 -17.97
C GLU A 62 -11.37 7.01 -17.07
N ASP A 63 -11.71 5.85 -17.66
CA ASP A 63 -12.28 4.73 -16.90
C ASP A 63 -11.14 3.89 -16.30
N PRO A 64 -11.00 3.81 -14.96
CA PRO A 64 -9.93 3.05 -14.31
C PRO A 64 -9.97 1.56 -14.69
N LYS A 65 -11.14 1.02 -15.07
CA LYS A 65 -11.27 -0.39 -15.50
C LYS A 65 -10.58 -0.69 -16.82
N LYS A 66 -10.34 0.33 -17.64
CA LYS A 66 -9.70 0.21 -18.96
C LYS A 66 -8.20 0.49 -18.89
N MET A 67 -7.70 0.96 -17.75
CA MET A 67 -6.27 1.19 -17.54
C MET A 67 -5.54 -0.12 -17.33
N LYS A 68 -4.26 -0.17 -17.73
CA LYS A 68 -3.37 -1.26 -17.34
C LYS A 68 -3.08 -1.18 -15.83
N ALA A 69 -2.87 -2.34 -15.21
CA ALA A 69 -2.72 -2.45 -13.76
C ALA A 69 -1.52 -1.67 -13.22
N ASP A 70 -0.39 -1.72 -13.92
CA ASP A 70 0.84 -0.96 -13.62
C ASP A 70 0.61 0.56 -13.62
N VAL A 71 -0.13 1.06 -14.62
CA VAL A 71 -0.49 2.48 -14.71
C VAL A 71 -1.42 2.86 -13.56
N LEU A 72 -2.44 2.05 -13.28
CA LEU A 72 -3.38 2.30 -12.18
C LEU A 72 -2.67 2.30 -10.81
N ILE A 73 -1.76 1.35 -10.57
CA ILE A 73 -0.91 1.28 -9.36
C ILE A 73 -0.11 2.57 -9.20
N SER A 74 0.51 3.05 -10.29
CA SER A 74 1.30 4.28 -10.27
C SER A 74 0.47 5.52 -9.93
N VAL A 75 -0.75 5.62 -10.48
CA VAL A 75 -1.70 6.71 -10.17
C VAL A 75 -2.12 6.62 -8.69
N LEU A 76 -2.51 5.44 -8.21
CA LEU A 76 -2.92 5.25 -6.82
C LEU A 76 -1.79 5.61 -5.85
N LYS A 77 -0.56 5.13 -6.09
CA LYS A 77 0.62 5.51 -5.29
C LYS A 77 0.80 7.02 -5.27
N LYS A 78 0.77 7.68 -6.41
CA LYS A 78 0.94 9.15 -6.49
C LYS A 78 -0.08 9.93 -5.66
N HIS A 79 -1.35 9.49 -5.65
CA HIS A 79 -2.44 10.22 -5.00
C HIS A 79 -2.69 9.84 -3.54
N LEU A 80 -2.38 8.60 -3.16
CA LEU A 80 -2.63 8.08 -1.81
C LEU A 80 -1.36 8.00 -0.95
N LYS A 81 -0.17 8.12 -1.55
CA LYS A 81 1.07 8.22 -0.77
C LYS A 81 0.95 9.43 0.14
N ALA A 82 0.95 9.18 1.44
CA ALA A 82 0.84 10.21 2.45
C ALA A 82 1.92 11.26 2.18
N ASN A 83 1.51 12.53 2.11
CA ASN A 83 2.47 13.63 2.08
C ASN A 83 3.04 13.72 3.50
N VAL A 84 4.15 13.02 3.72
CA VAL A 84 4.73 12.87 5.05
C VAL A 84 5.19 14.23 5.54
N ASN A 85 4.63 14.69 6.65
CA ASN A 85 5.14 15.89 7.31
C ASN A 85 6.46 15.54 7.99
N GLU A 86 7.57 15.91 7.35
CA GLU A 86 8.93 15.60 7.81
C GLU A 86 9.17 16.04 9.26
N VAL A 87 8.62 17.20 9.66
CA VAL A 87 8.76 17.72 11.02
C VAL A 87 8.03 16.82 12.02
N ALA A 88 6.84 16.33 11.66
CA ALA A 88 6.07 15.43 12.50
C ALA A 88 6.75 14.07 12.65
N GLU A 89 7.34 13.51 11.59
CA GLU A 89 8.05 12.22 11.67
C GLU A 89 9.37 12.32 12.42
N ARG A 90 10.15 13.40 12.21
CA ARG A 90 11.34 13.67 13.03
C ARG A 90 10.99 13.79 14.51
N TYR A 91 9.84 14.40 14.81
CA TYR A 91 9.33 14.47 16.17
C TYR A 91 8.98 13.08 16.72
N LYS A 92 8.22 12.26 15.98
CA LYS A 92 7.90 10.86 16.38
C LYS A 92 9.15 10.03 16.62
N PHE A 93 10.16 10.10 15.75
CA PHE A 93 11.44 9.41 15.92
C PHE A 93 12.13 9.80 17.22
N ARG A 94 12.17 11.10 17.55
CA ARG A 94 12.75 11.60 18.81
C ARG A 94 12.00 11.11 20.05
N LEU A 95 10.75 10.70 19.92
CA LEU A 95 9.94 10.16 21.01
C LEU A 95 10.11 8.64 21.22
N VAL A 96 10.89 7.95 20.36
CA VAL A 96 11.19 6.53 20.55
C VAL A 96 12.24 6.40 21.66
N TYR A 97 11.79 6.01 22.85
CA TYR A 97 12.64 5.79 24.02
C TYR A 97 12.58 4.33 24.44
N GLN A 98 13.70 3.79 24.92
CA GLN A 98 13.82 2.40 25.34
C GLN A 98 12.79 2.02 26.42
N LYS A 99 12.53 2.89 27.41
CA LYS A 99 11.61 2.65 28.54
C LYS A 99 11.73 1.20 29.06
N ASP A 100 10.63 0.46 29.03
CA ASP A 100 10.52 -0.92 29.52
C ASP A 100 10.81 -1.98 28.44
N LEU A 101 11.13 -1.57 27.20
CA LEU A 101 11.45 -2.48 26.11
C LEU A 101 12.81 -3.14 26.33
N SER A 102 12.91 -4.41 25.96
CA SER A 102 14.21 -5.06 25.85
C SER A 102 15.07 -4.35 24.79
N MET A 103 16.39 -4.50 24.89
CA MET A 103 17.32 -3.89 23.92
C MET A 103 16.98 -4.32 22.48
N LYS A 104 16.56 -5.57 22.27
CA LYS A 104 16.19 -6.08 20.95
C LYS A 104 14.94 -5.40 20.41
N GLU A 105 13.88 -5.29 21.22
CA GLU A 105 12.64 -4.63 20.83
C GLU A 105 12.86 -3.14 20.57
N TYR A 106 13.63 -2.48 21.43
CA TYR A 106 14.00 -1.08 21.22
C TYR A 106 14.74 -0.87 19.90
N ILE A 107 15.69 -1.75 19.55
CA ILE A 107 16.39 -1.67 18.26
C ILE A 107 15.43 -1.87 17.07
N ILE A 108 14.43 -2.74 17.19
CA ILE A 108 13.43 -2.97 16.13
C ILE A 108 12.58 -1.71 15.94
N GLU A 109 12.03 -1.16 17.02
CA GLU A 109 11.21 0.07 17.00
C GLU A 109 12.00 1.27 16.46
N LEU A 110 13.25 1.43 16.90
CA LEU A 110 14.13 2.50 16.43
C LEU A 110 14.41 2.37 14.92
N LYS A 111 14.63 1.14 14.42
CA LYS A 111 14.83 0.88 13.00
C LYS A 111 13.56 1.11 12.18
N ALA A 112 12.39 0.71 12.69
CA ALA A 112 11.12 0.94 12.02
C ALA A 112 10.85 2.44 11.86
N ALA A 113 11.02 3.22 12.93
CA ALA A 113 10.87 4.68 12.90
C ALA A 113 11.90 5.37 11.98
N ALA A 114 13.12 4.84 11.89
CA ALA A 114 14.14 5.34 10.96
C ALA A 114 13.85 4.96 9.49
N GLN A 115 13.28 3.78 9.23
CA GLN A 115 12.95 3.35 7.88
C GLN A 115 11.86 4.21 7.25
N GLN A 116 10.91 4.66 8.07
CA GLN A 116 9.88 5.63 7.70
C GLN A 116 10.46 6.97 7.22
N PHE A 117 11.68 7.31 7.65
CA PHE A 117 12.47 8.45 7.18
C PHE A 117 13.29 8.13 5.91
N SER A 118 13.68 6.88 5.66
CA SER A 118 14.63 6.49 4.60
C SER A 118 14.03 6.24 3.21
N SER A 119 12.70 6.15 3.08
CA SER A 119 12.02 6.13 1.76
C SER A 119 12.08 7.47 1.01
N TRP A 120 12.83 8.44 1.55
CA TRP A 120 12.97 9.84 1.13
C TRP A 120 14.36 10.19 0.56
N GLY A 121 15.04 9.22 -0.07
CA GLY A 121 16.43 9.42 -0.49
C GLY A 121 16.89 8.62 -1.71
N ARG A 122 15.98 8.20 -2.59
CA ARG A 122 16.30 7.76 -3.95
C ARG A 122 15.27 8.27 -4.94
#